data_AF-A0A9N8ZK85-F1
#
_entry.id   AF-A0A9N8ZK85-F1
#
_cell.length_a   1.000
_cell.length_b   1.000
_cell.length_c   1.000
_cell.angle_alpha   90.00
_cell.angle_beta   90.00
_cell.angle_gamma   90.00
#
_symmetry.space_group_name_H-M   'P 1'
#
loop_
_entity.id
_entity.type
_entity.pdbx_description
1 polymer ?
#
loop_
_entity_poly.entity_id
_entity_poly.type
_entity_poly.pdbx_seq_one_letter_code
_entity_poly.pdbx_strand_id
1 'polypeptide(L)'
;MNDATYLLDESLKKLVEIRNLQNEMSDTAEWNRQTPQHRQEREGLLRSLERQATSYMALGNETVHMLEYMTSEVVEPFITPQIVDRLAAMLDYNLDSLVGPRCTELKVRNPDKYRFQPRTLLQQLITVYLNLCKSKEFVQAVARDGRSYKKELFSKASEILKKYSLKLERDVEILNKFVNDVEEVIKLEAADDEELGDIPDEFLDPLMYEIMEDPVILPESRVSIDRKSITTHLLSDATDPFNRKPLTIDQTRN
;
A
#
# COMPACT_ATOMS: atom_id res chain seq x y z
N MET A 1 9.51 -8.63 -3.43
CA MET A 1 8.52 -7.53 -3.41
C MET A 1 7.96 -7.34 -2.01
N ASN A 2 7.26 -8.32 -1.43
CA ASN A 2 6.74 -8.24 -0.05
C ASN A 2 7.82 -7.91 1.00
N ASP A 3 9.02 -8.47 0.83
CA ASP A 3 10.14 -8.20 1.72
C ASP A 3 10.59 -6.73 1.66
N ALA A 4 10.59 -6.09 0.49
CA ALA A 4 11.05 -4.70 0.35
C ALA A 4 10.15 -3.73 1.13
N THR A 5 8.82 -3.86 0.98
CA THR A 5 7.82 -3.11 1.73
C THR A 5 8.01 -3.28 3.23
N TYR A 6 8.13 -4.53 3.69
CA TYR A 6 8.27 -4.85 5.10
C TYR A 6 9.58 -4.31 5.68
N LEU A 7 10.70 -4.47 4.96
CA LEU A 7 12.02 -4.06 5.42
C LEU A 7 12.11 -2.54 5.58
N LEU A 8 11.60 -1.77 4.61
CA LEU A 8 11.62 -0.31 4.73
C LEU A 8 10.70 0.16 5.86
N ASP A 9 9.48 -0.37 5.94
CA ASP A 9 8.52 -0.01 6.99
C ASP A 9 9.07 -0.30 8.40
N GLU A 10 9.54 -1.53 8.62
CA GLU A 10 10.11 -1.93 9.91
C GLU A 10 11.38 -1.17 10.26
N SER A 11 12.24 -0.89 9.27
CA SER A 11 13.44 -0.09 9.51
C SER A 11 13.09 1.34 9.93
N LEU A 12 12.12 1.99 9.29
CA LEU A 12 11.65 3.33 9.66
C LEU A 12 11.01 3.35 11.05
N LYS A 13 10.15 2.38 11.38
CA LYS A 13 9.57 2.25 12.73
C LYS A 13 10.64 2.13 13.81
N LYS A 14 11.62 1.25 13.60
CA LYS A 14 12.72 1.06 14.55
C LYS A 14 13.59 2.31 14.67
N LEU A 15 13.82 3.05 13.59
CA LEU A 15 14.55 4.32 13.66
C LEU A 15 13.79 5.39 14.46
N VAL A 16 12.46 5.43 14.39
CA VAL A 16 11.64 6.29 15.26
C VAL A 16 11.80 5.88 16.72
N GLU A 17 11.73 4.59 17.05
CA GLU A 17 11.95 4.09 18.42
C GLU A 17 13.35 4.41 18.94
N ILE A 18 14.39 4.21 18.11
CA ILE A 18 15.78 4.56 18.41
C ILE A 18 15.89 6.06 18.72
N ARG A 19 15.28 6.92 17.90
CA ARG A 19 15.29 8.38 18.13
C ARG A 19 14.64 8.72 19.48
N ASN A 20 13.51 8.11 19.80
CA ASN A 20 12.81 8.36 21.07
C ASN A 20 13.67 7.95 22.27
N LEU A 21 14.29 6.76 22.21
CA LEU A 21 15.23 6.30 23.24
C LEU A 21 16.45 7.21 23.37
N GLN A 22 17.04 7.63 22.25
CA GLN A 22 18.19 8.54 22.24
C GLN A 22 17.85 9.91 22.84
N ASN A 23 16.62 10.40 22.63
CA ASN A 23 16.16 11.65 23.21
C ASN A 23 15.97 11.53 24.72
N GLU A 24 15.30 10.46 25.18
CA GLU A 24 15.14 10.14 26.60
C GLU A 24 16.50 10.05 27.32
N MET A 25 17.46 9.33 26.73
CA MET A 25 18.81 9.17 27.28
C MET A 25 19.65 10.45 27.22
N SER A 26 19.25 11.45 26.43
CA SER A 26 20.01 12.70 26.29
C SER A 26 19.73 13.74 27.37
N ASP A 27 18.60 13.62 28.08
CA ASP A 27 18.37 14.36 29.32
C ASP A 27 19.14 13.70 30.45
N THR A 28 20.42 14.07 30.60
CA THR A 28 21.32 13.44 31.58
C THR A 28 20.86 13.65 33.03
N ALA A 29 20.12 14.73 33.32
CA ALA A 29 19.61 15.00 34.65
C ALA A 29 18.49 14.02 35.00
N GLU A 30 17.52 13.86 34.10
CA GLU A 30 16.40 12.93 34.31
C GLU A 30 16.84 11.47 34.18
N TRP A 31 17.73 11.16 33.24
CA TRP A 31 18.31 9.82 33.06
C TRP A 31 19.06 9.34 34.30
N ASN A 32 19.81 10.23 34.97
CA ASN A 32 20.55 9.86 36.16
C ASN A 32 19.67 9.61 37.39
N ARG A 33 18.44 10.17 37.41
CA ARG A 33 17.43 9.90 38.45
C ARG A 33 16.78 8.52 38.32
N GLN A 34 16.79 7.94 37.12
CA GLN A 34 16.26 6.60 36.88
C GLN A 34 17.10 5.53 37.59
N THR A 35 16.49 4.38 37.90
CA THR A 35 17.18 3.28 38.56
C THR A 35 18.25 2.66 37.63
N PRO A 36 19.34 2.10 38.18
CA PRO A 36 20.36 1.42 37.36
C PRO A 36 19.78 0.30 36.49
N GLN A 37 18.81 -0.44 37.00
CA GLN A 37 18.14 -1.51 36.26
C GLN A 37 17.36 -0.98 35.05
N HIS A 38 16.57 0.09 35.24
CA HIS A 38 15.83 0.71 34.14
C HIS A 38 16.78 1.20 33.04
N ARG A 39 17.87 1.89 33.43
CA ARG A 39 18.88 2.33 32.45
C ARG A 39 19.48 1.17 31.66
N GLN A 40 19.83 0.07 32.33
CA GLN A 40 20.39 -1.11 31.67
C GLN A 40 19.41 -1.76 30.69
N GLU A 41 18.13 -1.86 31.05
CA GLU A 41 17.07 -2.39 30.17
C GLU A 41 16.89 -1.53 28.91
N ARG A 42 16.81 -0.21 29.09
CA ARG A 42 16.67 0.75 27.98
C ARG A 42 17.91 0.77 27.08
N GLU A 43 19.11 0.72 27.63
CA GLU A 43 20.36 0.59 26.86
C GLU A 43 20.44 -0.74 26.09
N GLY A 44 19.93 -1.82 26.69
CA GLY A 44 19.81 -3.13 26.03
C GLY A 44 18.83 -3.10 24.87
N LEU A 45 17.67 -2.48 25.07
CA LEU A 45 16.66 -2.28 24.03
C LEU A 45 17.21 -1.43 22.88
N LEU A 46 17.88 -0.32 23.18
CA LEU A 46 18.53 0.53 22.18
C LEU A 46 19.49 -0.30 21.33
N ARG A 47 20.42 -1.03 21.95
CA ARG A 47 21.37 -1.88 21.22
C ARG A 47 20.69 -2.92 20.33
N SER A 48 19.60 -3.52 20.80
CA SER A 48 18.82 -4.49 20.01
C SER A 48 18.16 -3.84 18.80
N LEU A 49 17.50 -2.70 19.00
CA LEU A 49 16.83 -1.94 17.94
C LEU A 49 17.82 -1.44 16.90
N GLU A 50 18.96 -0.90 17.33
CA GLU A 50 20.02 -0.43 16.42
C GLU A 50 20.51 -1.54 15.50
N ARG A 51 20.77 -2.74 16.04
CA ARG A 51 21.19 -3.91 15.24
C ARG A 51 20.11 -4.32 14.23
N GLN A 52 18.85 -4.37 14.66
CA GLN A 52 17.73 -4.74 13.78
C GLN A 52 17.52 -3.70 12.67
N ALA A 53 17.48 -2.41 13.01
CA ALA A 53 17.31 -1.32 12.06
C ALA A 53 18.42 -1.33 11.00
N THR A 54 19.69 -1.47 11.42
CA THR A 54 20.82 -1.56 10.47
C THR A 54 20.70 -2.77 9.55
N SER A 55 20.29 -3.93 10.08
CA SER A 55 20.12 -5.15 9.27
C SER A 55 19.00 -5.02 8.25
N TYR A 56 17.83 -4.50 8.67
CA TYR A 56 16.68 -4.33 7.78
C TYR A 56 16.94 -3.26 6.72
N MET A 57 17.55 -2.13 7.10
CA MET A 57 17.92 -1.08 6.16
C MET A 57 18.94 -1.58 5.13
N ALA A 58 19.94 -2.37 5.56
CA ALA A 58 20.91 -2.95 4.64
C ALA A 58 20.22 -3.83 3.58
N LEU A 59 19.34 -4.73 4.00
CA LEU A 59 18.64 -5.62 3.08
C LEU A 59 17.63 -4.86 2.20
N GLY A 60 16.96 -3.85 2.75
CA GLY A 60 16.07 -2.95 2.01
C GLY A 60 16.82 -2.22 0.91
N ASN A 61 17.97 -1.61 1.22
CA ASN A 61 18.82 -0.92 0.25
C ASN A 61 19.25 -1.85 -0.89
N GLU A 62 19.76 -3.05 -0.58
CA GLU A 62 20.18 -4.01 -1.60
C GLU A 62 19.01 -4.50 -2.45
N THR A 63 17.84 -4.69 -1.86
CA THR A 63 16.65 -5.14 -2.58
C THR A 63 16.18 -4.09 -3.59
N VAL A 64 16.12 -2.81 -3.19
CA VAL A 64 15.75 -1.72 -4.09
C VAL A 64 16.82 -1.52 -5.16
N HIS A 65 18.10 -1.62 -4.80
CA HIS A 65 19.19 -1.50 -5.76
C HIS A 65 19.17 -2.61 -6.82
N MET A 66 18.96 -3.87 -6.42
CA MET A 66 18.81 -4.98 -7.37
C MET A 66 17.60 -4.79 -8.27
N LEU A 67 16.47 -4.29 -7.73
CA LEU A 67 15.28 -4.02 -8.53
C LEU A 67 15.52 -2.91 -9.57
N GLU A 68 16.18 -1.82 -9.16
CA GLU A 68 16.63 -0.77 -10.07
C GLU A 68 17.48 -1.34 -11.21
N TYR A 69 18.50 -2.14 -10.87
CA TYR A 69 19.38 -2.74 -11.86
C TYR A 69 18.65 -3.70 -12.81
N MET A 70 17.81 -4.60 -12.28
CA MET A 70 17.10 -5.56 -13.13
C MET A 70 16.11 -4.86 -14.07
N THR A 71 15.41 -3.83 -13.58
CA THR A 71 14.44 -3.08 -14.41
C THR A 71 15.10 -2.21 -15.46
N SER A 72 16.38 -1.82 -15.30
CA SER A 72 17.12 -1.13 -16.37
C SER A 72 17.55 -2.07 -17.50
N GLU A 73 17.71 -3.36 -17.21
CA GLU A 73 18.13 -4.36 -18.19
C GLU A 73 16.95 -5.04 -18.90
N VAL A 74 15.90 -5.40 -18.15
CA VAL A 74 14.72 -6.14 -18.66
C VAL A 74 13.44 -5.63 -18.01
N VAL A 75 12.42 -5.35 -18.82
CA VAL A 75 11.13 -4.80 -18.34
C VAL A 75 10.03 -5.86 -18.34
N GLU A 76 10.03 -6.75 -19.33
CA GLU A 76 8.98 -7.72 -19.61
C GLU A 76 8.61 -8.59 -18.40
N PRO A 77 9.56 -9.11 -17.58
CA PRO A 77 9.20 -9.91 -16.42
C PRO A 77 8.38 -9.14 -15.37
N PHE A 78 8.60 -7.83 -15.25
CA PHE A 78 8.01 -6.98 -14.22
C PHE A 78 6.61 -6.48 -14.57
N ILE A 79 6.22 -6.56 -15.84
CA ILE A 79 4.93 -6.09 -16.35
C ILE A 79 3.93 -7.24 -16.62
N THR A 80 4.25 -8.45 -16.15
CA THR A 80 3.33 -9.59 -16.24
C THR A 80 2.16 -9.41 -15.28
N PRO A 81 0.94 -9.90 -15.60
CA PRO A 81 -0.25 -9.74 -14.76
C PRO A 81 -0.09 -10.24 -13.32
N GLN A 82 0.79 -11.23 -13.08
CA GLN A 82 1.02 -11.79 -11.74
C GLN A 82 1.95 -10.92 -10.88
N ILE A 83 2.69 -10.00 -11.49
CA ILE A 83 3.77 -9.23 -10.84
C ILE A 83 3.43 -7.75 -10.79
N VAL A 84 2.88 -7.19 -11.88
CA VAL A 84 2.79 -5.75 -12.10
C VAL A 84 2.02 -5.02 -11.00
N ASP A 85 0.87 -5.54 -10.56
CA ASP A 85 0.06 -4.93 -9.50
C ASP A 85 0.76 -4.96 -8.14
N ARG A 86 1.45 -6.07 -7.84
CA ARG A 86 2.23 -6.21 -6.59
C ARG A 86 3.46 -5.31 -6.59
N LEU A 87 4.05 -5.11 -7.76
CA LEU A 87 5.19 -4.24 -7.94
C LEU A 87 4.77 -2.77 -7.78
N ALA A 88 3.71 -2.34 -8.47
CA ALA A 88 3.15 -0.99 -8.35
C ALA A 88 2.82 -0.66 -6.89
N ALA A 89 2.01 -1.49 -6.23
CA ALA A 89 1.63 -1.29 -4.83
C ALA A 89 2.84 -1.25 -3.88
N MET A 90 3.88 -2.07 -4.14
CA MET A 90 5.12 -2.03 -3.38
C MET A 90 5.88 -0.71 -3.59
N LEU A 91 6.00 -0.25 -4.83
CA LEU A 91 6.70 1.00 -5.14
C LEU A 91 5.97 2.20 -4.53
N ASP A 92 4.64 2.27 -4.69
CA ASP A 92 3.82 3.39 -4.21
C ASP A 92 3.84 3.48 -2.69
N TYR A 93 3.77 2.34 -2.00
CA TYR A 93 3.91 2.30 -0.54
C TYR A 93 5.30 2.75 -0.07
N ASN A 94 6.37 2.33 -0.74
CA ASN A 94 7.73 2.76 -0.39
C ASN A 94 7.93 4.25 -0.71
N LEU A 95 7.31 4.76 -1.76
CA LEU A 95 7.33 6.18 -2.09
C LEU A 95 6.64 6.99 -0.97
N ASP A 96 5.43 6.62 -0.56
CA ASP A 96 4.73 7.24 0.59
C ASP A 96 5.58 7.21 1.86
N SER A 97 6.23 6.08 2.13
CA SER A 97 7.11 5.93 3.28
C SER A 97 8.32 6.89 3.25
N LEU A 98 8.90 7.15 2.07
CA LEU A 98 10.09 7.99 1.90
C LEU A 98 9.78 9.49 1.81
N VAL A 99 8.71 9.87 1.12
CA VAL A 99 8.35 11.30 0.92
C VAL A 99 7.29 11.80 1.90
N GLY A 100 6.66 10.88 2.64
CA GLY A 100 5.68 11.19 3.68
C GLY A 100 6.30 11.72 4.98
N PRO A 101 5.47 12.12 5.95
CA PRO A 101 5.90 12.70 7.23
C PRO A 101 6.81 11.73 8.01
N ARG A 102 6.56 10.42 7.90
CA ARG A 102 7.29 9.38 8.64
C ARG A 102 8.80 9.42 8.41
N CYS A 103 9.24 9.64 7.17
CA CYS A 103 10.65 9.76 6.83
C CYS A 103 11.14 11.22 6.90
N THR A 104 10.35 12.18 6.40
CA THR A 104 10.77 13.59 6.34
C THR A 104 10.94 14.23 7.72
N GLU A 105 10.19 13.78 8.74
CA GLU A 105 10.31 14.26 10.12
C GLU A 105 11.34 13.47 10.94
N LEU A 106 11.82 12.33 10.42
CA LEU A 106 12.75 11.44 11.12
C LEU A 106 14.17 12.02 11.11
N LYS A 107 14.56 12.60 12.25
CA LYS A 107 15.92 13.06 12.51
C LYS A 107 16.61 12.14 13.50
N VAL A 108 17.20 11.06 13.00
CA VAL A 108 18.02 10.14 13.79
C VAL A 108 19.46 10.64 13.87
N ARG A 109 20.12 10.45 15.02
CA ARG A 109 21.55 10.78 15.16
C ARG A 109 22.38 9.76 14.38
N ASN A 110 23.37 10.24 13.61
CA ASN A 110 24.26 9.40 12.80
C ASN A 110 23.52 8.41 11.87
N PRO A 111 22.72 8.90 10.90
CA PRO A 111 21.93 8.04 10.00
C PRO A 111 22.78 6.99 9.25
N ASP A 112 24.03 7.33 8.93
CA ASP A 112 24.98 6.42 8.26
C ASP A 112 25.28 5.16 9.08
N LYS A 113 25.23 5.22 10.42
CA LYS A 113 25.37 4.04 11.29
C LYS A 113 24.33 2.97 10.98
N TYR A 114 23.16 3.40 10.55
CA TYR A 114 22.02 2.55 10.22
C TYR A 114 21.91 2.30 8.71
N ARG A 115 22.88 2.75 7.90
CA ARG A 115 22.82 2.74 6.43
C ARG A 115 21.58 3.44 5.87
N PHE A 116 21.02 4.38 6.63
CA PHE A 116 19.81 5.07 6.26
C PHE A 116 20.13 6.23 5.31
N GLN A 117 19.96 5.99 4.02
CA GLN A 117 20.25 6.94 2.94
C GLN A 117 18.97 7.23 2.14
N PRO A 118 18.00 7.98 2.72
CA PRO A 118 16.68 8.16 2.12
C PRO A 118 16.71 8.83 0.75
N ARG A 119 17.71 9.68 0.49
CA ARG A 119 17.89 10.33 -0.82
C ARG A 119 18.31 9.34 -1.90
N THR A 120 19.25 8.45 -1.58
CA THR A 120 19.69 7.38 -2.48
C THR A 120 18.53 6.44 -2.76
N LEU A 121 17.83 5.96 -1.71
CA LEU A 121 16.66 5.11 -1.85
C LEU A 121 15.57 5.74 -2.73
N LEU A 122 15.25 7.02 -2.51
CA LEU A 122 14.28 7.74 -3.35
C LEU A 122 14.76 7.81 -4.80
N GLN A 123 16.04 8.09 -5.04
CA GLN A 123 16.59 8.14 -6.39
C GLN A 123 16.44 6.80 -7.12
N GLN A 124 16.77 5.70 -6.44
CA GLN A 124 16.67 4.35 -6.98
C GLN A 124 15.22 3.94 -7.24
N LEU A 125 14.33 4.24 -6.29
CA LEU A 125 12.90 3.97 -6.43
C LEU A 125 12.32 4.70 -7.64
N ILE A 126 12.66 5.99 -7.81
CA ILE A 126 12.23 6.77 -8.98
C ILE A 126 12.86 6.23 -10.27
N THR A 127 14.11 5.73 -10.25
CA THR A 127 14.67 5.03 -11.42
C THR A 127 13.78 3.85 -11.84
N VAL A 128 13.28 3.05 -10.90
CA VAL A 128 12.39 1.92 -11.21
C VAL A 128 11.11 2.40 -11.92
N TYR A 129 10.47 3.46 -11.43
CA TYR A 129 9.31 4.05 -12.13
C TYR A 129 9.68 4.47 -13.55
N LEU A 130 10.81 5.17 -13.74
CA LEU A 130 11.24 5.65 -15.05
C LEU A 130 11.60 4.52 -16.03
N ASN A 131 12.09 3.39 -15.52
CA ASN A 131 12.36 2.21 -16.33
C ASN A 131 11.06 1.58 -16.86
N LEU A 132 10.00 1.59 -16.04
CA LEU A 132 8.74 0.90 -16.32
C LEU A 132 7.64 1.80 -16.90
N CYS A 133 7.79 3.13 -16.85
CA CYS A 133 6.74 4.11 -17.16
C CYS A 133 6.20 4.07 -18.61
N LYS A 134 6.89 3.39 -19.52
CA LYS A 134 6.45 3.23 -20.91
C LYS A 134 5.49 2.05 -21.11
N SER A 135 5.41 1.13 -20.16
CA SER A 135 4.48 0.00 -20.21
C SER A 135 3.09 0.46 -19.76
N LYS A 136 2.08 0.17 -20.58
CA LYS A 136 0.68 0.48 -20.27
C LYS A 136 0.19 -0.33 -19.07
N GLU A 137 0.63 -1.57 -18.97
CA GLU A 137 0.31 -2.49 -17.88
C GLU A 137 0.77 -1.91 -16.54
N PHE A 138 1.97 -1.31 -16.51
CA PHE A 138 2.49 -0.67 -15.30
C PHE A 138 1.75 0.63 -14.95
N VAL A 139 1.42 1.46 -15.94
CA VAL A 139 0.60 2.67 -15.72
C VAL A 139 -0.76 2.31 -15.13
N GLN A 140 -1.43 1.28 -15.69
CA GLN A 140 -2.71 0.78 -15.19
C GLN A 140 -2.59 0.20 -13.77
N ALA A 141 -1.54 -0.56 -13.49
CA ALA A 141 -1.32 -1.13 -12.16
C ALA A 141 -1.14 -0.05 -11.07
N VAL A 142 -0.43 1.03 -11.39
CA VAL A 142 -0.27 2.19 -10.48
C VAL A 142 -1.58 2.96 -10.33
N ALA A 143 -2.35 3.15 -11.42
CA ALA A 143 -3.67 3.77 -11.37
C ALA A 143 -4.64 3.02 -10.44
N ARG A 144 -4.57 1.68 -10.43
CA ARG A 144 -5.43 0.82 -9.61
C ARG A 144 -5.01 0.74 -8.14
N ASP A 145 -3.82 1.21 -7.75
CA ASP A 145 -3.41 1.22 -6.33
C ASP A 145 -4.07 2.37 -5.55
N GLY A 146 -5.38 2.27 -5.32
CA GLY A 146 -6.13 3.25 -4.53
C GLY A 146 -5.69 3.37 -3.06
N ARG A 147 -4.79 2.48 -2.58
CA ARG A 147 -4.31 2.51 -1.19
C ARG A 147 -3.13 3.47 -1.01
N SER A 148 -2.13 3.40 -1.89
CA SER A 148 -0.85 4.09 -1.67
C SER A 148 -0.57 5.16 -2.71
N TYR A 149 -1.06 4.99 -3.95
CA TYR A 149 -0.89 5.99 -5.00
C TYR A 149 -1.57 7.31 -4.61
N LYS A 150 -0.80 8.40 -4.70
CA LYS A 150 -1.24 9.78 -4.52
C LYS A 150 -0.37 10.69 -5.36
N LYS A 151 -0.97 11.47 -6.25
CA LYS A 151 -0.28 12.42 -7.12
C LYS A 151 0.65 13.39 -6.37
N GLU A 152 0.26 13.78 -5.16
CA GLU A 152 1.01 14.70 -4.31
C GLU A 152 2.36 14.11 -3.88
N LEU A 153 2.47 12.79 -3.74
CA LEU A 153 3.72 12.12 -3.36
C LEU A 153 4.75 12.24 -4.48
N PHE A 154 4.33 12.07 -5.74
CA PHE A 154 5.20 12.25 -6.90
C PHE A 154 5.61 13.71 -7.11
N SER A 155 4.71 14.64 -6.80
CA SER A 155 5.02 16.08 -6.80
C SER A 155 6.10 16.42 -5.77
N LYS A 156 5.94 15.93 -4.53
CA LYS A 156 6.96 16.08 -3.47
C LYS A 156 8.27 15.38 -3.83
N ALA A 157 8.21 14.18 -4.41
CA ALA A 157 9.40 13.48 -4.88
C ALA A 157 10.16 14.32 -5.91
N SER A 158 9.46 14.86 -6.90
CA SER A 158 10.02 15.74 -7.93
C SER A 158 10.70 16.99 -7.34
N GLU A 159 10.09 17.62 -6.34
CA GLU A 159 10.69 18.74 -5.62
C GLU A 159 11.98 18.34 -4.89
N ILE A 160 12.00 17.18 -4.21
CA ILE A 160 13.18 16.65 -3.52
C ILE A 160 14.29 16.34 -4.51
N LEU A 161 13.97 15.69 -5.63
CA LEU A 161 14.93 15.35 -6.69
C LEU A 161 15.59 16.60 -7.27
N LYS A 162 14.80 17.64 -7.55
CA LYS A 162 15.31 18.94 -8.05
C LYS A 162 16.15 19.66 -7.01
N LYS A 163 15.64 19.78 -5.77
CA LYS A 163 16.28 20.52 -4.67
C LYS A 163 17.68 19.99 -4.35
N TYR A 164 17.89 18.68 -4.42
CA TYR A 164 19.17 18.04 -4.12
C TYR A 164 19.91 17.58 -5.38
N SER A 165 19.45 17.96 -6.58
CA SER A 165 20.05 17.59 -7.86
C SER A 165 20.31 16.08 -8.02
N LEU A 166 19.34 15.26 -7.57
CA LEU A 166 19.45 13.80 -7.58
C LEU A 166 19.12 13.18 -8.94
N LYS A 167 18.39 13.90 -9.80
CA LYS A 167 18.03 13.49 -11.16
C LYS A 167 18.12 14.68 -12.11
N LEU A 168 18.23 14.41 -13.40
CA LEU A 168 18.23 15.45 -14.43
C LEU A 168 16.82 16.01 -14.63
N GLU A 169 16.72 17.26 -15.10
CA GLU A 169 15.42 17.90 -15.36
C GLU A 169 14.55 17.06 -16.31
N ARG A 170 15.15 16.48 -17.36
CA ARG A 170 14.49 15.57 -18.30
C ARG A 170 13.84 14.37 -17.62
N ASP A 171 14.48 13.81 -16.59
CA ASP A 171 14.00 12.60 -15.91
C ASP A 171 12.79 12.98 -15.04
N VAL A 172 12.80 14.17 -14.45
CA VAL A 172 11.67 14.73 -13.69
C VAL A 172 10.50 15.07 -14.62
N GLU A 173 10.76 15.58 -15.82
CA GLU A 173 9.74 15.78 -16.85
C GLU A 173 9.08 14.47 -17.28
N ILE A 174 9.87 13.40 -17.49
CA ILE A 174 9.34 12.06 -17.79
C ILE A 174 8.48 11.55 -16.63
N LEU A 175 8.93 11.73 -15.38
CA LEU A 175 8.15 11.35 -14.20
C LEU A 175 6.81 12.09 -14.14
N ASN A 176 6.80 13.41 -14.40
CA ASN A 176 5.58 14.20 -14.42
C ASN A 176 4.63 13.76 -15.53
N LYS A 177 5.16 13.41 -16.70
CA LYS A 177 4.36 12.84 -17.78
C LYS A 177 3.74 11.50 -17.37
N PHE A 178 4.53 10.61 -16.78
CA PHE A 178 4.04 9.33 -16.27
C PHE A 178 2.88 9.52 -15.27
N VAL A 179 3.01 10.46 -14.34
CA VAL A 179 1.93 10.79 -13.39
C VAL A 179 0.68 11.28 -14.11
N ASN A 180 0.81 12.12 -15.14
CA ASN A 180 -0.35 12.54 -15.93
C ASN A 180 -1.00 11.35 -16.65
N ASP A 181 -0.21 10.44 -17.22
CA ASP A 181 -0.72 9.24 -17.89
C ASP A 181 -1.49 8.35 -16.88
N VAL A 182 -1.02 8.22 -15.63
CA VAL A 182 -1.72 7.51 -14.54
C VAL A 182 -3.05 8.20 -14.19
N GLU A 183 -3.04 9.52 -14.02
CA GLU A 183 -4.25 10.30 -13.70
C GLU A 183 -5.30 10.23 -14.81
N GLU A 184 -4.88 10.18 -16.08
CA GLU A 184 -5.78 9.96 -17.21
C GLU A 184 -6.44 8.58 -17.14
N VAL A 185 -5.69 7.53 -16.79
CA VAL A 185 -6.26 6.18 -16.59
C VAL A 185 -7.27 6.18 -15.44
N ILE A 186 -6.93 6.76 -14.28
CA ILE A 186 -7.86 6.85 -13.14
C ILE A 186 -9.15 7.57 -13.54
N LYS A 187 -9.03 8.68 -14.28
CA LYS A 187 -10.19 9.45 -14.74
C LYS A 187 -11.05 8.67 -15.73
N LEU A 188 -10.43 7.92 -16.65
CA LEU A 188 -11.16 7.09 -17.61
C LEU A 188 -11.88 5.94 -16.91
N GLU A 189 -11.20 5.21 -16.02
CA GLU A 189 -11.82 4.12 -15.24
C GLU A 189 -12.98 4.66 -14.38
N ALA A 190 -12.84 5.84 -13.76
CA ALA A 190 -13.94 6.46 -13.00
C ALA A 190 -15.11 6.91 -13.89
N ALA A 191 -14.84 7.41 -15.10
CA ALA A 191 -15.89 7.80 -16.05
C ALA A 191 -16.63 6.59 -16.61
N ASP A 192 -15.91 5.49 -16.87
CA ASP A 192 -16.50 4.21 -17.29
C ASP A 192 -17.41 3.66 -16.17
N ASP A 193 -16.99 3.75 -14.90
CA ASP A 193 -17.82 3.37 -13.74
C ASP A 193 -19.07 4.26 -13.60
N GLU A 194 -18.95 5.58 -13.84
CA GLU A 194 -20.10 6.50 -13.85
C GLU A 194 -21.07 6.21 -15.04
N GLU A 195 -20.55 5.81 -16.21
CA GLU A 195 -21.34 5.49 -17.40
C GLU A 195 -22.06 4.14 -17.29
N LEU A 196 -21.45 3.15 -16.62
CA LEU A 196 -22.07 1.86 -16.36
C LEU A 196 -23.33 1.96 -15.49
N GLY A 197 -23.46 3.04 -14.72
CA GLY A 197 -24.64 3.35 -13.91
C GLY A 197 -24.86 2.37 -12.76
N ASP A 198 -25.92 2.60 -11.98
CA ASP A 198 -26.30 1.67 -10.92
C ASP A 198 -26.77 0.34 -11.51
N ILE A 199 -26.32 -0.76 -10.92
CA ILE A 199 -26.79 -2.09 -11.26
C ILE A 199 -28.30 -2.12 -11.03
N PRO A 200 -29.12 -2.51 -12.02
CA PRO A 200 -30.57 -2.56 -11.84
C PRO A 200 -30.95 -3.40 -10.62
N ASP A 201 -31.87 -2.88 -9.79
CA ASP A 201 -32.30 -3.51 -8.53
C ASP A 201 -32.69 -4.99 -8.67
N GLU A 202 -33.13 -5.41 -9.87
CA GLU A 202 -33.48 -6.80 -10.18
C GLU A 202 -32.30 -7.78 -10.18
N PHE A 203 -31.06 -7.30 -10.30
CA PHE A 203 -29.84 -8.11 -10.21
C PHE A 203 -29.18 -8.05 -8.83
N LEU A 204 -29.68 -7.19 -7.94
CA LEU A 204 -29.16 -7.03 -6.59
C LEU A 204 -29.91 -7.91 -5.61
N ASP A 205 -29.17 -8.50 -4.68
CA ASP A 205 -29.75 -9.24 -3.57
C ASP A 205 -30.53 -8.27 -2.67
N PRO A 206 -31.81 -8.55 -2.38
CA PRO A 206 -32.69 -7.66 -1.61
C PRO A 206 -32.34 -7.52 -0.13
N LEU A 207 -31.43 -8.36 0.40
CA LEU A 207 -30.94 -8.27 1.78
C LEU A 207 -29.53 -7.67 1.84
N MET A 208 -28.65 -8.05 0.90
CA MET A 208 -27.23 -7.70 0.92
C MET A 208 -26.88 -6.51 0.02
N TYR A 209 -27.73 -6.15 -0.94
CA TYR A 209 -27.47 -5.11 -1.95
C TYR A 209 -26.18 -5.35 -2.76
N GLU A 210 -25.85 -6.62 -2.99
CA GLU A 210 -24.74 -7.08 -3.82
C GLU A 210 -25.29 -7.84 -5.05
N ILE A 211 -24.50 -7.99 -6.12
CA ILE A 211 -24.93 -8.76 -7.31
C ILE A 211 -25.25 -10.21 -6.91
N MET A 212 -26.42 -10.71 -7.28
CA MET A 212 -26.79 -12.11 -7.09
C MET A 212 -25.94 -13.02 -7.99
N GLU A 213 -25.23 -13.99 -7.41
CA GLU A 213 -24.42 -14.98 -8.14
C GLU A 213 -25.26 -16.21 -8.54
N ASP A 214 -26.13 -16.66 -7.64
CA ASP A 214 -27.05 -17.79 -7.83
C ASP A 214 -28.46 -17.36 -7.40
N PRO A 215 -29.15 -16.55 -8.21
CA PRO A 215 -30.47 -16.03 -7.88
C PRO A 215 -31.50 -17.17 -7.79
N VAL A 216 -32.24 -17.20 -6.70
CA VAL A 216 -33.39 -18.09 -6.50
C VAL A 216 -34.65 -17.29 -6.23
N ILE A 217 -35.78 -17.80 -6.71
CA ILE A 217 -37.09 -17.18 -6.54
C ILE A 217 -37.79 -17.84 -5.34
N LEU A 218 -38.19 -17.01 -4.39
CA LEU A 218 -39.01 -17.43 -3.26
C LEU A 218 -40.44 -17.76 -3.72
N PRO A 219 -41.03 -18.88 -3.27
CA PRO A 219 -42.27 -19.42 -3.86
C PRO A 219 -43.49 -18.50 -3.67
N GLU A 220 -43.59 -17.80 -2.54
CA GLU A 220 -44.75 -16.96 -2.23
C GLU A 220 -44.51 -15.47 -2.47
N SER A 221 -43.42 -14.91 -1.93
CA SER A 221 -43.08 -13.49 -2.14
C SER A 221 -42.68 -13.23 -3.60
N ARG A 222 -42.24 -14.25 -4.34
CA ARG A 222 -41.73 -14.17 -5.71
C ARG A 222 -40.53 -13.22 -5.86
N VAL A 223 -39.89 -12.91 -4.75
CA VAL A 223 -38.68 -12.09 -4.73
C VAL A 223 -37.51 -12.98 -5.16
N SER A 224 -36.69 -12.44 -6.06
CA SER A 224 -35.40 -13.04 -6.40
C SER A 224 -34.38 -12.64 -5.35
N ILE A 225 -33.66 -13.62 -4.80
CA ILE A 225 -32.67 -13.44 -3.73
C ILE A 225 -31.52 -14.42 -3.96
N ASP A 226 -30.28 -14.08 -3.59
CA ASP A 226 -29.16 -14.99 -3.74
C ASP A 226 -29.31 -16.20 -2.81
N ARG A 227 -28.96 -17.40 -3.32
CA ARG A 227 -29.03 -18.63 -2.54
C ARG A 227 -28.27 -18.54 -1.22
N LYS A 228 -27.11 -17.88 -1.18
CA LYS A 228 -26.30 -17.73 0.05
C LYS A 228 -27.03 -16.88 1.09
N SER A 229 -27.65 -15.79 0.65
CA SER A 229 -28.42 -14.88 1.51
C SER A 229 -29.62 -15.58 2.14
N ILE A 230 -30.46 -16.24 1.33
CA ILE A 230 -31.63 -16.97 1.87
C ILE A 230 -31.23 -18.16 2.74
N THR A 231 -30.15 -18.86 2.40
CA THR A 231 -29.65 -19.98 3.23
C THR A 231 -29.22 -19.47 4.60
N THR A 232 -28.52 -18.34 4.66
CA THR A 232 -28.07 -17.72 5.92
C THR A 232 -29.26 -17.25 6.76
N HIS A 233 -30.28 -16.66 6.14
CA HIS A 233 -31.52 -16.31 6.81
C HIS A 233 -32.20 -17.54 7.44
N LEU A 234 -32.38 -18.61 6.65
CA LEU A 234 -33.04 -19.85 7.07
C LEU A 234 -32.29 -20.64 8.16
N LEU A 235 -30.99 -20.38 8.36
CA LEU A 235 -30.24 -20.89 9.51
C LEU A 235 -30.67 -20.25 10.84
N SER A 236 -31.19 -19.02 10.78
CA SER A 236 -31.61 -18.25 11.96
C SER A 236 -33.13 -18.29 12.15
N ASP A 237 -33.90 -18.16 11.07
CA ASP A 237 -35.36 -18.10 11.07
C ASP A 237 -35.89 -18.87 9.85
N ALA A 238 -36.69 -19.91 10.08
CA ALA A 238 -37.25 -20.77 9.03
C ALA A 238 -38.47 -20.14 8.32
N THR A 239 -38.36 -18.87 7.96
CA THR A 239 -39.41 -18.09 7.29
C THR A 239 -38.89 -17.33 6.07
N ASP A 240 -39.79 -16.88 5.22
CA ASP A 240 -39.49 -15.95 4.13
C ASP A 240 -39.27 -14.54 4.73
N PRO A 241 -38.14 -13.86 4.46
CA PRO A 241 -37.80 -12.59 5.09
C PRO A 241 -38.75 -11.44 4.72
N PHE A 242 -39.52 -11.56 3.64
CA PHE A 242 -40.40 -10.50 3.13
C PHE A 242 -41.86 -10.64 3.58
N ASN A 243 -42.33 -11.88 3.80
CA ASN A 243 -43.72 -12.14 4.18
C ASN A 243 -43.90 -12.96 5.47
N ARG A 244 -42.79 -13.43 6.08
CA ARG A 244 -42.72 -14.20 7.33
C ARG A 244 -43.47 -15.53 7.31
N LYS A 245 -43.78 -16.08 6.14
CA LYS A 245 -44.39 -17.41 6.05
C LYS A 245 -43.32 -18.50 6.16
N PRO A 246 -43.64 -19.69 6.70
CA PRO A 246 -42.69 -20.79 6.80
C PRO A 246 -42.09 -21.15 5.44
N LEU A 247 -40.76 -21.25 5.38
CA LEU A 247 -40.02 -21.50 4.15
C LEU A 247 -38.90 -22.50 4.41
N THR A 248 -38.69 -23.41 3.47
CA THR A 248 -37.49 -24.26 3.43
C THR A 248 -36.73 -24.04 2.12
N ILE A 249 -35.41 -24.26 2.16
CA ILE A 249 -34.54 -24.00 1.01
C ILE A 249 -34.95 -24.79 -0.25
N ASP A 250 -35.45 -26.02 -0.08
CA ASP A 250 -35.88 -26.90 -1.18
C ASP A 250 -37.14 -26.38 -1.93
N GLN A 251 -37.85 -25.41 -1.35
CA GLN A 251 -39.04 -24.80 -1.97
C GLN A 251 -38.67 -23.65 -2.92
N THR A 252 -37.42 -23.20 -2.91
CA THR A 252 -36.92 -22.16 -3.81
C THR A 252 -36.74 -22.72 -5.23
N ARG A 253 -36.89 -21.85 -6.25
CA ARG A 253 -36.72 -22.21 -7.66
C ARG A 253 -35.58 -21.40 -8.27
N ASN A 254 -34.87 -21.99 -9.23
CA ASN A 254 -33.96 -21.26 -10.11
C ASN A 254 -34.75 -20.52 -11.19
#